data_AF-A0A7V9V331-F1
#
_entry.id   AF-A0A7V9V331-F1
#
_cell.length_a   1.000
_cell.length_b   1.000
_cell.length_c   1.000
_cell.angle_alpha   90.00
_cell.angle_beta   90.00
_cell.angle_gamma   90.00
#
_symmetry.space_group_name_H-M   'P 1'
#
loop_
_entity.id
_entity.type
_entity.pdbx_description
1 polymer ?
#
loop_
_entity_poly.entity_id
_entity_poly.type
_entity_poly.pdbx_seq_one_letter_code
_entity_poly.pdbx_strand_id
1 'polypeptide(L)' 'IWQRALNGTSIEFGIQNLFDQDPPQAYGFGGNSTNYPGNLYTPTGRFYYVQVTKKF' A
#
# COMPACT_ATOMS: atom_id res chain seq x y z
N ILE A 1 -6.55 -5.79 -33.08
CA ILE A 1 -7.66 -5.31 -32.21
C ILE A 1 -7.20 -5.24 -30.75
N TRP A 2 -6.70 -6.34 -30.18
CA TRP A 2 -6.21 -6.40 -28.80
C TRP A 2 -5.05 -5.43 -28.48
N GLN A 3 -4.14 -5.15 -29.43
CA GLN A 3 -3.06 -4.18 -29.18
C GLN A 3 -3.58 -2.77 -28.86
N ARG A 4 -4.68 -2.34 -29.50
CA ARG A 4 -5.30 -1.04 -29.21
C ARG A 4 -5.97 -1.03 -27.84
N ALA A 5 -6.55 -2.17 -27.44
CA ALA A 5 -7.17 -2.33 -26.14
C ALA A 5 -6.14 -2.29 -24.99
N LEU A 6 -4.92 -2.82 -25.20
CA LEU A 6 -3.87 -2.85 -24.17
C LEU A 6 -2.91 -1.67 -24.21
N ASN A 7 -2.81 -0.94 -25.32
CA ASN A 7 -1.92 0.23 -25.42
C ASN A 7 -2.23 1.27 -24.32
N GLY A 8 -1.20 1.79 -23.66
CA GLY A 8 -1.34 2.76 -22.56
C GLY A 8 -1.89 2.17 -21.25
N THR A 9 -2.02 0.85 -21.15
CA THR A 9 -2.41 0.17 -19.90
C THR A 9 -1.17 -0.23 -19.10
N SER A 10 -1.12 0.15 -17.84
CA SER A 10 -0.13 -0.27 -16.86
C SER A 10 -0.83 -1.05 -15.75
N ILE A 11 -0.22 -2.17 -15.34
CA ILE A 11 -0.71 -2.97 -14.22
C ILE A 11 0.38 -2.98 -13.15
N GLU A 12 0.02 -2.66 -11.93
CA GLU A 12 0.90 -2.66 -10.77
C GLU A 12 0.35 -3.63 -9.72
N PHE A 13 1.25 -4.39 -9.11
CA PHE A 13 0.95 -5.28 -8.01
C PHE A 13 1.81 -4.86 -6.83
N GLY A 14 1.21 -4.76 -5.65
CA GLY A 14 1.95 -4.41 -4.45
C GLY A 14 1.44 -5.14 -3.22
N ILE A 15 2.32 -5.20 -2.23
CA ILE A 15 2.08 -5.86 -0.95
C ILE A 15 2.52 -4.90 0.14
N GLN A 16 1.60 -4.56 1.02
CA GLN A 16 1.88 -3.84 2.26
C GLN A 16 2.02 -4.88 3.39
N ASN A 17 3.00 -4.68 4.27
CA ASN A 17 3.37 -5.61 5.33
C ASN A 17 3.74 -7.03 4.80
N LEU A 18 4.74 -7.10 3.91
CA LEU A 18 5.20 -8.35 3.27
C LEU A 18 5.53 -9.47 4.26
N PHE A 19 6.15 -9.13 5.38
CA PHE A 19 6.60 -10.08 6.41
C PHE A 19 5.57 -10.33 7.51
N ASP A 20 4.34 -9.81 7.37
CA ASP A 20 3.24 -9.98 8.32
C ASP A 20 3.67 -9.65 9.76
N GLN A 21 4.47 -8.60 9.91
CA GLN A 21 4.96 -8.16 11.20
C GLN A 21 3.82 -7.52 11.98
N ASP A 22 3.63 -7.98 13.22
CA ASP A 22 2.69 -7.42 14.18
C ASP A 22 3.49 -6.70 15.29
N PRO A 23 3.29 -5.40 15.54
CA PRO A 23 2.38 -4.50 14.84
C PRO A 23 2.89 -4.07 13.45
N PRO A 24 1.99 -3.73 12.50
CA PRO A 24 2.38 -3.18 11.20
C PRO A 24 3.30 -1.98 11.38
N GLN A 25 4.33 -1.86 10.53
CA GLN A 25 5.33 -0.79 10.65
C GLN A 25 4.67 0.59 10.68
N ALA A 26 4.88 1.31 11.79
CA ALA A 26 4.40 2.66 12.00
C ALA A 26 5.45 3.67 11.52
N TYR A 27 5.16 4.41 10.46
CA TYR A 27 5.97 5.56 10.05
C TYR A 27 5.51 6.79 10.85
N GLY A 28 5.91 6.87 12.12
CA GLY A 28 5.68 8.05 12.94
C GLY A 28 6.61 9.20 12.50
N PHE A 29 6.04 10.38 12.23
CA PHE A 29 6.82 11.62 12.17
C PHE A 29 7.60 11.76 13.48
N GLY A 30 8.92 11.95 13.40
CA GLY A 30 9.89 11.88 14.51
C GLY A 30 9.73 12.94 15.59
N GLY A 31 8.59 12.92 16.30
CA GLY A 31 8.24 13.84 17.38
C GLY A 31 6.96 13.39 18.06
N ASN A 32 7.03 12.39 18.92
CA ASN A 32 5.90 11.97 19.74
C ASN A 32 6.28 12.05 21.23
N SER A 33 5.74 13.07 21.90
CA SER A 33 6.00 13.41 23.31
C SER A 33 5.18 12.54 24.30
N THR A 34 4.17 11.80 23.83
CA THR A 34 3.13 11.21 24.70
C THR A 34 3.11 9.67 24.71
N ASN A 35 4.10 9.00 24.11
CA ASN A 35 4.36 7.56 24.22
C ASN A 35 3.21 6.57 23.91
N TYR A 36 2.05 6.99 23.41
CA TYR A 36 1.02 6.07 22.92
C TYR A 36 0.09 6.74 21.88
N PRO A 37 0.11 6.27 20.61
CA PRO A 37 -0.93 6.68 19.65
C PRO A 37 -1.64 5.48 19.01
N GLY A 38 -2.94 5.36 19.24
CA GLY A 38 -3.83 4.36 18.63
C GLY A 38 -4.07 4.54 17.12
N ASN A 39 -3.38 5.49 16.48
CA ASN A 39 -3.42 5.79 15.05
C ASN A 39 -2.10 5.50 14.32
N LEU A 40 -1.07 4.98 15.01
CA LEU A 40 0.21 4.61 14.38
C LEU A 40 0.14 3.30 13.60
N TYR A 41 -0.91 2.51 13.82
CA TYR A 41 -1.10 1.22 13.16
C TYR A 41 -2.07 1.39 12.00
N THR A 42 -1.64 0.98 10.81
CA THR A 42 -2.59 0.73 9.73
C THR A 42 -3.44 -0.46 10.17
N PRO A 43 -4.79 -0.34 10.28
CA PRO A 43 -5.65 -1.43 10.77
C PRO A 43 -5.64 -2.65 9.82
N THR A 44 -5.12 -2.47 8.63
CA THR A 44 -4.84 -3.51 7.65
C THR A 44 -3.45 -4.10 7.92
N GLY A 45 -3.40 -5.37 8.33
CA GLY A 45 -2.15 -6.16 8.42
C GLY A 45 -1.52 -6.39 7.04
N ARG A 46 -1.14 -7.62 6.68
CA ARG A 46 -0.69 -7.90 5.31
C ARG A 46 -1.79 -7.63 4.28
N PHE A 47 -1.54 -6.70 3.37
CA PHE A 47 -2.50 -6.26 2.37
C PHE A 47 -1.92 -6.37 0.97
N TYR A 48 -2.64 -7.06 0.08
CA TYR A 48 -2.28 -7.21 -1.33
C TYR A 48 -3.15 -6.28 -2.17
N TYR A 49 -2.56 -5.59 -3.13
CA TYR A 49 -3.31 -4.73 -4.05
C TYR A 49 -2.87 -4.91 -5.50
N VAL A 50 -3.83 -4.66 -6.39
CA VAL A 50 -3.63 -4.59 -7.84
C VAL A 50 -4.21 -3.28 -8.33
N GLN A 51 -3.42 -2.54 -9.09
CA GLN A 51 -3.83 -1.29 -9.72
C GLN A 51 -3.72 -1.42 -11.23
N VAL A 52 -4.76 -0.98 -11.94
CA VAL A 52 -4.78 -0.91 -13.40
C VAL A 52 -4.96 0.55 -13.80
N THR A 53 -3.98 1.09 -14.52
CA THR A 53 -3.99 2.46 -15.03
C THR A 53 -4.08 2.44 -16.55
N LYS A 54 -5.09 3.11 -17.12
CA LYS A 54 -5.28 3.24 -18.57
C LYS A 54 -5.13 4.69 -19.01
N LYS A 55 -4.20 4.94 -19.93
CA LYS A 55 -4.12 6.21 -20.67
C LYS A 55 -4.99 6.11 -21.92
N PHE A 56 -5.89 7.07 -22.10
CA PHE A 56 -6.80 7.17 -23.25
C PHE A 56 -6.24 8.10 -24.32
#